data_AF-A0A1H8Z6V9-F1
#
_entry.id   AF-A0A1H8Z6V9-F1
#
_cell.length_a   1.000
_cell.length_b   1.000
_cell.length_c   1.000
_cell.angle_alpha   90.00
_cell.angle_beta   90.00
_cell.angle_gamma   90.00
#
_symmetry.space_group_name_H-M   'P 1'
#
loop_
_entity.id
_entity.type
_entity.pdbx_description
1 polymer ?
#
loop_
_entity_poly.entity_id
_entity_poly.type
_entity_poly.pdbx_seq_one_letter_code
_entity_poly.pdbx_strand_id
1 'polypeptide(L)'
;MRRAAADHLGLVNDLYSAGIEDPGERYHNLVFVLARQEHLALEDATRQAVRLANGFVHSYLAARDDLAAQLEAVPDAAVRATATEVATAYGTLMRGNLDYHTRAERYRRRRTAHIP
;
A
#
# COMPACT_ATOMS: atom_id res chain seq x y z
N MET A 1 7.47 4.85 9.40
CA MET A 1 6.68 5.56 8.36
C MET A 1 7.15 5.29 6.93
N ARG A 2 8.31 5.79 6.47
CA ARG A 2 8.77 5.66 5.05
C ARG A 2 8.64 4.25 4.48
N ARG A 3 9.14 3.24 5.21
CA ARG A 3 9.08 1.84 4.80
C ARG A 3 7.63 1.35 4.64
N ALA A 4 6.79 1.55 5.66
CA ALA A 4 5.38 1.17 5.61
C ALA A 4 4.64 1.86 4.44
N ALA A 5 4.94 3.13 4.16
CA ALA A 5 4.40 3.82 3.00
C ALA A 5 4.84 3.15 1.69
N ALA A 6 6.14 2.90 1.51
CA ALA A 6 6.66 2.24 0.30
C ALA A 6 6.07 0.84 0.09
N ASP A 7 6.01 0.02 1.14
CA ASP A 7 5.48 -1.34 1.08
C ASP A 7 3.96 -1.32 0.75
N HIS A 8 3.20 -0.39 1.34
CA HIS A 8 1.80 -0.18 0.98
C HIS A 8 1.62 0.25 -0.48
N LEU A 9 2.45 1.17 -0.98
CA LEU A 9 2.38 1.64 -2.37
C LEU A 9 2.59 0.49 -3.36
N GLY A 10 3.60 -0.35 -3.10
CA GLY A 10 3.87 -1.55 -3.90
C GLY A 10 2.71 -2.55 -3.85
N LEU A 11 2.19 -2.86 -2.67
CA LEU A 11 1.07 -3.79 -2.54
C LEU A 11 -0.22 -3.31 -3.22
N VAL A 12 -0.52 -2.01 -3.14
CA VAL A 12 -1.67 -1.46 -3.88
C VAL A 12 -1.43 -1.58 -5.38
N ASN A 13 -0.20 -1.44 -5.86
CA ASN A 13 0.09 -1.71 -7.27
C ASN A 13 -0.20 -3.17 -7.63
N ASP A 14 0.39 -4.11 -6.89
CA ASP A 14 0.23 -5.56 -7.10
C ASP A 14 -1.24 -5.99 -7.07
N LEU A 15 -2.02 -5.49 -6.12
CA LEU A 15 -3.44 -5.84 -5.96
C LEU A 15 -4.28 -5.41 -7.18
N TYR A 16 -4.04 -4.20 -7.71
CA TYR A 16 -4.80 -3.69 -8.85
C TYR A 16 -4.24 -4.18 -10.19
N SER A 17 -2.94 -4.51 -10.26
CA SER A 17 -2.31 -5.06 -11.46
C SER A 17 -2.56 -6.56 -11.61
N ALA A 18 -2.79 -7.31 -10.52
CA ALA A 18 -3.02 -8.77 -10.57
C ALA A 18 -4.15 -9.18 -11.52
N GLY A 19 -5.16 -8.32 -11.71
CA GLY A 19 -6.27 -8.57 -12.63
C GLY A 19 -5.92 -8.37 -14.12
N ILE A 20 -4.80 -7.73 -14.44
CA ILE A 20 -4.36 -7.43 -15.82
C ILE A 20 -2.98 -8.00 -16.17
N GLU A 21 -2.29 -8.56 -15.18
CA GLU A 21 -0.99 -9.22 -15.36
C GLU A 21 -1.18 -10.72 -15.60
N ASP A 22 -0.32 -11.29 -16.44
CA ASP A 22 -0.25 -12.73 -16.64
C ASP A 22 0.76 -13.33 -15.65
N PRO A 23 0.33 -14.22 -14.73
CA PRO A 23 1.22 -14.88 -13.79
C PRO A 23 2.28 -15.79 -14.47
N GLY A 24 2.08 -16.18 -15.73
CA GLY A 24 3.05 -16.92 -16.53
C GLY A 24 4.17 -16.06 -17.14
N GLU A 25 3.96 -14.74 -17.25
CA GLU A 25 4.93 -13.79 -17.83
C GLU A 25 5.49 -12.82 -16.77
N ARG A 26 4.71 -12.49 -15.74
CA ARG A 26 5.05 -11.50 -14.72
C ARG A 26 5.01 -12.10 -13.31
N TYR A 27 6.17 -12.55 -12.86
CA TYR A 27 6.34 -13.18 -11.55
C TYR A 27 6.54 -12.18 -10.39
N HIS A 28 6.65 -10.88 -10.68
CA HIS A 28 6.92 -9.82 -9.71
C HIS A 28 5.63 -9.18 -9.19
N ASN A 29 4.71 -10.00 -8.67
CA ASN A 29 3.49 -9.56 -8.02
C ASN A 29 3.26 -10.43 -6.78
N LEU A 30 3.12 -9.81 -5.60
CA LEU A 30 3.04 -10.57 -4.36
C LEU A 30 1.83 -11.50 -4.32
N VAL A 31 0.71 -11.16 -4.95
CA VAL A 31 -0.47 -12.04 -5.01
C VAL A 31 -0.12 -13.38 -5.68
N PHE A 32 0.61 -13.34 -6.79
CA PHE A 32 1.05 -14.55 -7.50
C PHE A 32 2.12 -15.31 -6.71
N VAL A 33 3.02 -14.58 -6.03
CA VAL A 33 4.03 -15.19 -5.15
C VAL A 33 3.35 -15.94 -4.00
N LEU A 34 2.39 -15.33 -3.32
CA LEU A 34 1.64 -15.94 -2.21
C LEU A 34 0.86 -17.17 -2.68
N ALA A 35 0.13 -17.05 -3.79
CA ALA A 35 -0.61 -18.19 -4.36
C ALA A 35 0.30 -19.40 -4.62
N ARG A 36 1.49 -19.16 -5.20
CA ARG A 36 2.45 -20.23 -5.51
C ARG A 36 3.14 -20.79 -4.27
N GLN A 37 3.62 -19.94 -3.37
CA GLN A 37 4.46 -20.36 -2.24
C GLN A 37 3.64 -20.96 -1.10
N GLU A 38 2.41 -20.50 -0.92
CA GLU A 38 1.52 -20.96 0.15
C GLU A 38 0.44 -21.91 -0.35
N HIS A 39 0.49 -22.31 -1.63
CA HIS A 39 -0.49 -23.18 -2.29
C HIS A 39 -1.94 -22.68 -2.14
N LEU A 40 -2.12 -21.36 -2.19
CA LEU A 40 -3.42 -20.71 -2.01
C LEU A 40 -4.15 -20.53 -3.34
N ALA A 41 -5.48 -20.54 -3.28
CA ALA A 41 -6.29 -19.98 -4.36
C ALA A 41 -5.96 -18.49 -4.53
N LEU A 42 -6.09 -17.97 -5.76
CA LEU A 42 -5.75 -16.58 -6.07
C LEU A 42 -6.55 -15.57 -5.22
N GLU A 43 -7.80 -15.92 -4.91
CA GLU A 43 -8.67 -15.12 -4.04
C GLU A 43 -8.14 -15.04 -2.60
N ASP A 44 -7.67 -16.16 -2.05
CA ASP A 44 -7.07 -16.20 -0.71
C ASP A 44 -5.76 -15.43 -0.64
N ALA A 45 -4.90 -15.59 -1.66
CA ALA A 45 -3.67 -14.82 -1.79
C ALA A 45 -3.96 -13.31 -1.90
N THR A 46 -5.01 -12.93 -2.63
CA THR A 46 -5.46 -11.53 -2.74
C THR A 46 -5.93 -11.01 -1.38
N ARG A 47 -6.77 -11.77 -0.65
CA ARG A 47 -7.18 -11.42 0.71
C ARG A 47 -5.97 -11.22 1.64
N GLN A 48 -4.95 -12.06 1.51
CA GLN A 48 -3.72 -11.94 2.29
C GLN A 48 -2.93 -10.68 1.96
N ALA A 49 -2.75 -10.37 0.68
CA ALA A 49 -2.12 -9.12 0.25
C ALA A 49 -2.89 -7.88 0.74
N VAL A 50 -4.23 -7.92 0.74
CA VAL A 50 -5.06 -6.85 1.34
C VAL A 50 -4.81 -6.71 2.85
N ARG A 51 -4.74 -7.82 3.60
CA ARG A 51 -4.40 -7.77 5.04
C ARG A 51 -3.03 -7.14 5.27
N LEU A 52 -2.03 -7.48 4.47
CA LEU A 52 -0.69 -6.89 4.55
C LEU A 52 -0.71 -5.39 4.25
N ALA A 53 -1.41 -4.96 3.19
CA ALA A 53 -1.54 -3.55 2.83
C ALA A 53 -2.18 -2.74 3.97
N ASN A 54 -3.27 -3.25 4.56
CA ASN A 54 -3.91 -2.64 5.72
C ASN A 54 -2.96 -2.60 6.94
N GLY A 55 -2.19 -3.67 7.17
CA GLY A 55 -1.16 -3.70 8.21
C GLY A 55 -0.13 -2.59 8.07
N PHE A 56 0.27 -2.24 6.85
CA PHE A 56 1.17 -1.11 6.60
C PHE A 56 0.51 0.25 6.81
N VAL A 57 -0.79 0.40 6.54
CA VAL A 57 -1.55 1.60 6.94
C VAL A 57 -1.51 1.79 8.45
N HIS A 58 -1.82 0.74 9.21
CA HIS A 58 -1.75 0.78 10.68
C HIS A 58 -0.33 1.08 11.19
N SER A 59 0.69 0.47 10.58
CA SER A 59 2.09 0.72 10.93
C SER A 59 2.52 2.16 10.64
N TYR A 60 2.01 2.76 9.56
CA TYR A 60 2.22 4.17 9.27
C TYR A 60 1.55 5.08 10.31
N LEU A 61 0.28 4.81 10.64
CA LEU A 61 -0.49 5.60 11.60
C LEU A 61 0.15 5.55 12.99
N ALA A 62 0.50 4.37 13.50
CA ALA A 62 1.18 4.21 14.78
C ALA A 62 2.50 4.99 14.81
N ALA A 63 3.34 4.85 13.77
CA ALA A 63 4.60 5.57 13.71
C ALA A 63 4.44 7.10 13.56
N ARG A 64 3.29 7.58 13.06
CA ARG A 64 2.96 9.01 13.00
C ARG A 64 2.57 9.52 14.39
N ASP A 65 1.77 8.75 15.12
CA ASP A 65 1.36 9.10 16.49
C ASP A 65 2.57 9.08 17.44
N ASP A 66 3.47 8.10 17.28
CA ASP A 66 4.75 8.05 18.00
C ASP A 66 5.63 9.27 17.70
N LEU A 67 5.71 9.69 16.43
CA LEU A 67 6.45 10.89 16.06
C LEU A 67 5.86 12.12 16.75
N ALA A 68 4.54 12.29 16.75
CA ALA A 68 3.89 13.42 17.40
C ALA A 68 4.28 13.51 18.88
N ALA A 69 4.26 12.38 19.61
CA ALA A 69 4.69 12.33 21.00
C ALA A 69 6.18 12.67 21.18
N GLN A 70 7.06 12.22 20.27
CA GLN A 70 8.50 12.54 20.32
C GLN A 70 8.77 14.03 20.05
N LEU A 71 7.99 14.65 19.18
CA LEU A 71 8.17 16.06 18.82
C LEU A 71 7.84 17.02 19.97
N GLU A 72 7.03 16.63 20.94
CA GLU A 72 6.76 17.45 22.15
C GLU A 72 8.06 17.80 22.92
N ALA A 73 9.06 16.92 22.88
CA ALA A 73 10.36 17.15 23.53
C ALA A 73 11.34 17.98 22.68
N VAL A 74 11.03 18.26 21.42
CA VAL A 74 11.92 19.00 20.51
C VAL A 74 11.67 20.50 20.67
N PRO A 75 12.65 21.31 21.12
CA PRO A 75 12.42 22.74 21.39
C PRO A 75 12.24 23.57 20.12
N ASP A 76 12.90 23.19 19.02
CA ASP A 76 12.87 23.92 17.76
C ASP A 76 11.53 23.70 17.01
N ALA A 77 10.75 24.77 16.89
CA ALA A 77 9.46 24.76 16.22
C ALA A 77 9.55 24.47 14.71
N ALA A 78 10.60 24.93 14.04
CA ALA A 78 10.80 24.67 12.62
C ALA A 78 11.08 23.18 12.37
N VAL A 79 11.89 22.56 13.22
CA VAL A 79 12.15 21.10 13.16
C VAL A 79 10.85 20.31 13.38
N ARG A 80 10.03 20.68 14.37
CA ARG A 80 8.72 20.03 14.60
C ARG A 80 7.81 20.15 13.39
N ALA A 81 7.73 21.35 12.79
CA ALA A 81 6.91 21.60 11.61
C ALA A 81 7.36 20.75 10.43
N THR A 82 8.65 20.79 10.07
CA THR A 82 9.20 20.00 8.95
C THR A 82 9.00 18.50 9.16
N ALA A 83 9.24 17.97 10.36
CA ALA A 83 9.02 16.55 10.65
C ALA A 83 7.54 16.15 10.47
N THR A 84 6.62 16.99 10.93
CA THR A 84 5.18 16.79 10.79
C THR A 84 4.73 16.85 9.33
N GLU A 85 5.28 17.78 8.55
CA GLU A 85 5.02 17.91 7.12
C GLU A 85 5.47 16.66 6.35
N VAL A 86 6.68 16.18 6.61
CA VAL A 86 7.22 14.97 5.98
C VAL A 86 6.38 13.74 6.34
N ALA A 87 5.99 13.59 7.61
CA ALA A 87 5.12 12.50 8.04
C ALA A 87 3.77 12.55 7.31
N THR A 88 3.17 13.73 7.21
CA THR A 88 1.90 13.95 6.50
C THR A 88 2.02 13.63 5.00
N ALA A 89 3.13 14.02 4.37
CA ALA A 89 3.38 13.77 2.96
C ALA A 89 3.38 12.27 2.61
N TYR A 90 3.89 11.40 3.50
CA TYR A 90 3.79 9.95 3.30
C TYR A 90 2.33 9.46 3.27
N GLY A 91 1.49 9.94 4.19
CA GLY A 91 0.06 9.62 4.19
C GLY A 91 -0.66 10.10 2.94
N THR A 92 -0.38 11.33 2.51
CA THR A 92 -0.92 11.89 1.26
C THR A 92 -0.51 11.05 0.06
N LEU A 93 0.74 10.60 -0.01
CA LEU A 93 1.23 9.74 -1.08
C LEU A 93 0.52 8.37 -1.08
N MET A 94 0.38 7.73 0.08
CA MET A 94 -0.35 6.46 0.22
C MET A 94 -1.80 6.59 -0.27
N ARG A 95 -2.49 7.67 0.12
CA ARG A 95 -3.86 7.94 -0.30
C ARG A 95 -3.96 8.22 -1.79
N GLY A 96 -3.10 9.10 -2.30
CA GLY A 96 -3.07 9.47 -3.72
C GLY A 96 -2.81 8.25 -4.61
N ASN A 97 -1.96 7.32 -4.19
CA ASN A 97 -1.72 6.08 -4.92
C ASN A 97 -2.96 5.17 -4.98
N LEU A 98 -3.70 5.04 -3.88
CA LEU A 98 -4.96 4.29 -3.87
C LEU A 98 -6.01 4.97 -4.76
N ASP A 99 -6.15 6.30 -4.66
CA ASP A 99 -7.07 7.06 -5.51
C ASP A 99 -6.68 6.94 -7.00
N TYR A 100 -5.39 6.90 -7.32
CA TYR A 100 -4.92 6.63 -8.68
C TYR A 100 -5.34 5.23 -9.15
N HIS A 101 -5.06 4.17 -8.39
CA HIS A 101 -5.37 2.80 -8.82
C HIS A 101 -6.88 2.54 -8.92
N THR A 102 -7.69 3.18 -8.08
CA THR A 102 -9.17 3.10 -8.15
C THR A 102 -9.77 3.87 -9.32
N ARG A 103 -9.12 4.94 -9.79
CA ARG A 103 -9.68 5.86 -10.80
C ARG A 103 -8.98 5.80 -12.15
N ALA A 104 -7.75 5.31 -12.26
CA ALA A 104 -7.02 5.32 -13.52
C ALA A 104 -7.64 4.32 -14.52
N GLU A 105 -7.81 4.77 -15.77
CA GLU A 105 -8.38 3.98 -16.86
C GLU A 105 -7.63 2.65 -17.08
N ARG A 106 -6.30 2.66 -16.84
CA ARG A 106 -5.43 1.48 -16.87
C ARG A 106 -6.01 0.29 -16.11
N TYR A 107 -6.69 0.53 -14.98
CA TYR A 107 -7.26 -0.51 -14.11
C TYR A 107 -8.78 -0.65 -14.22
N ARG A 108 -9.46 0.23 -14.98
CA ARG A 108 -10.94 0.18 -15.14
C ARG A 108 -11.40 -0.91 -16.12
N ARG A 109 -10.56 -1.27 -17.10
CA ARG A 109 -10.94 -2.15 -18.25
C ARG A 109 -11.39 -3.57 -17.90
N ARG A 110 -11.38 -3.97 -16.62
CA ARG A 110 -11.85 -5.31 -16.19
C ARG A 110 -12.95 -5.35 -15.12
N ARG A 111 -13.54 -4.23 -14.69
CA ARG A 111 -14.78 -4.30 -13.88
C ARG A 111 -15.97 -4.97 -14.61
N THR A 112 -15.83 -5.20 -15.92
CA THR A 112 -16.81 -5.86 -16.80
C THR A 112 -16.51 -7.33 -17.10
N ALA A 113 -15.34 -7.85 -16.74
CA ALA A 113 -15.03 -9.27 -16.91
C ALA A 113 -15.27 -9.98 -15.57
N HIS A 114 -16.48 -10.53 -15.46
CA HIS A 114 -16.91 -11.47 -14.43
C HIS A 114 -15.80 -12.49 -14.14
N ILE A 115 -15.27 -12.49 -12.91
CA ILE A 115 -14.58 -13.65 -12.36
C ILE A 115 -15.70 -14.42 -11.63
N PRO A 116 -16.03 -15.67 -12.04
CA PRO A 116 -17.03 -16.47 -11.38
C PRO A 116 -16.66 -16.81 -9.93
#